data_AF-A0A1W6MRF0-F1
#
_entry.id   AF-A0A1W6MRF0-F1
#
_cell.length_a   1.000
_cell.length_b   1.000
_cell.length_c   1.000
_cell.angle_alpha   90.00
_cell.angle_beta   90.00
_cell.angle_gamma   90.00
#
_symmetry.space_group_name_H-M   'P 1'
#
loop_
_entity.id
_entity.type
_entity.pdbx_description
1 polymer ?
#
loop_
_entity_poly.entity_id
_entity_poly.type
_entity_poly.pdbx_seq_one_letter_code
_entity_poly.pdbx_strand_id
1 'polypeptide(L)'
;MMPIHPRAETPLLQKSLQKGASVARHIGIDCALAPLREEGVAILGSGMSHHNLREFFSDDEAPRASAKEPPPAGGLRHSHIVVCGGRGTLIPSPA
;
A
#
# COMPACT_ATOMS: atom_id res chain seq x y z
N MET A 1 5.64 14.94 6.89
CA MET A 1 5.34 14.05 5.75
C MET A 1 5.88 14.70 4.49
N MET A 2 6.69 14.01 3.69
CA MET A 2 7.25 14.53 2.44
C MET A 2 6.70 13.73 1.24
N PRO A 3 6.19 14.38 0.19
CA PRO A 3 5.66 13.68 -0.97
C PRO A 3 6.78 13.01 -1.78
N ILE A 4 6.50 11.81 -2.31
CA ILE A 4 7.44 11.01 -3.12
C ILE A 4 7.88 11.73 -4.40
N HIS A 5 7.05 12.63 -4.94
CA HIS A 5 7.35 13.40 -6.13
C HIS A 5 6.84 14.85 -5.98
N PRO A 6 7.65 15.76 -5.38
CA PRO A 6 7.20 17.10 -5.00
C PRO A 6 6.73 17.99 -6.17
N ARG A 7 7.25 17.76 -7.38
CA ARG A 7 6.88 18.52 -8.58
C ARG A 7 5.52 18.11 -9.17
N ALA A 8 4.98 16.95 -8.78
CA ALA A 8 3.67 16.45 -9.21
C ALA A 8 3.46 16.36 -10.75
N GLU A 9 4.54 16.20 -11.52
CA GLU A 9 4.48 16.16 -12.99
C GLU A 9 4.11 14.78 -13.55
N THR A 10 4.13 13.74 -12.70
CA THR A 10 3.84 12.37 -13.11
C THR A 10 2.32 12.14 -13.13
N PRO A 11 1.73 11.72 -14.27
CA PRO A 11 0.33 11.31 -14.35
C PRO A 11 -0.02 10.21 -13.34
N LEU A 12 -1.13 10.39 -12.62
CA LEU A 12 -1.60 9.48 -11.58
C LEU A 12 -2.96 8.89 -11.94
N LEU A 13 -3.09 7.58 -11.76
CA LEU A 13 -4.37 6.88 -11.72
C LEU A 13 -4.55 6.21 -10.35
N GLN A 14 -5.67 6.48 -9.69
CA GLN A 14 -6.01 5.87 -8.40
C GLN A 14 -6.88 4.63 -8.60
N LYS A 15 -6.40 3.48 -8.11
CA LYS A 15 -7.19 2.25 -8.00
C LYS A 15 -7.67 2.07 -6.56
N SER A 16 -8.96 1.87 -6.40
CA SER A 16 -9.58 1.44 -5.14
C SER A 16 -9.63 -0.08 -5.03
N LEU A 17 -9.61 -0.61 -3.81
CA LEU A 17 -9.98 -2.00 -3.58
C LEU A 17 -11.49 -2.20 -3.69
N GLN A 18 -11.89 -3.32 -4.28
CA GLN A 18 -13.27 -3.78 -4.21
C GLN A 18 -13.60 -4.32 -2.83
N LYS A 19 -14.58 -3.70 -2.16
CA LYS A 19 -15.10 -4.17 -0.87
C LYS A 19 -15.64 -5.60 -1.00
N GLY A 20 -15.25 -6.47 -0.07
CA GLY A 20 -15.74 -7.85 0.02
C GLY A 20 -15.18 -8.81 -1.04
N ALA A 21 -14.25 -8.36 -1.90
CA ALA A 21 -13.53 -9.26 -2.77
C ALA A 21 -12.59 -10.16 -1.96
N SER A 22 -12.36 -11.38 -2.45
CA SER A 22 -11.39 -12.29 -1.85
C SER A 22 -9.97 -11.81 -2.06
N VAL A 23 -9.04 -12.24 -1.20
CA VAL A 23 -7.60 -11.98 -1.37
C VAL A 23 -7.11 -12.46 -2.73
N ALA A 24 -7.50 -13.67 -3.15
CA ALA A 24 -7.14 -14.23 -4.45
C ALA A 24 -7.58 -13.33 -5.62
N ARG A 25 -8.74 -12.68 -5.51
CA ARG A 25 -9.23 -11.74 -6.53
C ARG A 25 -8.38 -10.48 -6.59
N HIS A 26 -7.94 -9.95 -5.46
CA HIS A 26 -7.03 -8.80 -5.45
C HIS A 26 -5.66 -9.15 -6.04
N ILE A 27 -5.10 -10.31 -5.68
CA ILE A 27 -3.86 -10.81 -6.28
C ILE A 27 -4.00 -10.97 -7.80
N GLY A 28 -5.10 -11.56 -8.27
CA GLY A 28 -5.34 -11.75 -9.70
C GLY A 28 -5.39 -10.43 -10.47
N ILE A 29 -5.99 -9.38 -9.89
CA ILE A 29 -5.99 -8.04 -10.48
C ILE A 29 -4.56 -7.48 -10.55
N ASP A 30 -3.79 -7.60 -9.46
CA ASP A 30 -2.43 -7.05 -9.42
C ASP A 30 -1.49 -7.81 -10.39
N CYS A 31 -1.67 -9.12 -10.56
CA CYS A 31 -0.99 -9.91 -11.60
C CYS A 31 -1.33 -9.44 -13.01
N ALA A 32 -2.60 -9.10 -13.28
CA ALA A 32 -3.02 -8.56 -14.59
C ALA A 32 -2.38 -7.19 -14.90
N LEU A 33 -1.97 -6.43 -13.88
CA LEU A 33 -1.28 -5.15 -14.04
C LEU A 33 0.23 -5.31 -14.24
N ALA A 34 0.81 -6.48 -14.00
CA ALA A 34 2.25 -6.71 -14.07
C ALA A 34 2.91 -6.29 -15.39
N PRO A 35 2.31 -6.50 -16.59
CA PRO A 35 2.92 -6.08 -17.86
C PRO A 35 3.18 -4.58 -17.96
N LEU A 36 2.39 -3.74 -17.29
CA LEU A 36 2.55 -2.28 -17.33
C LEU A 36 3.92 -1.83 -16.78
N ARG A 37 4.58 -2.66 -15.97
CA ARG A 37 5.93 -2.38 -15.45
C ARG A 37 6.96 -2.24 -16.58
N GLU A 38 6.79 -2.98 -17.66
CA GLU A 38 7.66 -2.91 -18.84
C GLU A 38 7.34 -1.70 -19.73
N GLU A 39 6.15 -1.11 -19.57
CA GLU A 39 5.69 0.09 -20.29
C GLU A 39 6.10 1.40 -19.58
N GLY A 40 6.94 1.31 -18.55
CA GLY A 40 7.35 2.49 -17.76
C GLY A 40 6.28 2.98 -16.80
N VAL A 41 5.39 2.08 -16.36
CA VAL A 41 4.38 2.38 -15.36
C VAL A 41 4.81 1.83 -14.01
N ALA A 42 4.85 2.70 -13.00
CA ALA A 42 5.11 2.29 -11.63
C ALA A 42 3.80 2.02 -10.88
N ILE A 43 3.76 0.91 -10.15
CA ILE A 43 2.62 0.47 -9.36
C ILE A 43 2.98 0.62 -7.88
N LEU A 44 2.35 1.55 -7.18
CA LEU A 44 2.58 1.82 -5.75
C LEU A 44 1.44 1.28 -4.91
N GLY A 45 1.69 0.28 -4.08
CA GLY A 45 0.77 -0.16 -3.03
C GLY A 45 0.94 0.67 -1.76
N SER A 46 -0.10 1.40 -1.37
CA SER A 46 -0.14 2.12 -0.09
C SER A 46 -1.04 1.35 0.88
N GLY A 47 -0.57 1.03 2.08
CA GLY A 47 -1.34 0.30 3.09
C GLY A 47 -0.49 -0.08 4.31
N MET A 48 -1.10 -0.84 5.23
CA MET A 48 -0.44 -1.38 6.42
C MET A 48 -0.72 -2.87 6.55
N SER A 49 0.31 -3.66 6.85
CA SER A 49 0.19 -5.12 7.08
C SER A 49 -0.58 -5.44 8.37
N HIS A 50 -0.59 -4.50 9.32
CA HIS A 50 -1.33 -4.60 10.58
C HIS A 50 -1.97 -3.24 10.88
N HIS A 51 -3.24 -3.22 11.25
CA HIS A 51 -4.02 -1.99 11.43
C HIS A 51 -4.95 -2.07 12.65
N ASN A 52 -4.43 -2.51 13.80
CA ASN A 52 -5.19 -2.49 15.05
C ASN A 52 -4.92 -1.21 15.84
N LEU A 53 -5.68 -0.15 15.55
CA LEU A 53 -5.54 1.12 16.26
C LEU A 53 -5.93 1.04 17.74
N ARG A 54 -6.71 0.03 18.18
CA ARG A 54 -7.01 -0.13 19.61
C ARG A 54 -5.75 -0.38 20.42
N GLU A 55 -4.87 -1.26 19.93
CA GLU A 55 -3.59 -1.53 20.57
C GLU A 55 -2.67 -0.29 20.57
N PHE A 56 -2.81 0.58 19.57
CA PHE A 56 -2.00 1.79 19.46
C PHE A 56 -2.37 2.88 20.48
N PHE A 57 -3.63 2.93 20.92
CA PHE A 57 -4.16 3.94 21.85
C PHE A 57 -4.56 3.35 23.22
N SER A 58 -4.10 2.15 23.55
CA SER A 58 -4.33 1.58 24.89
C SER A 58 -3.29 2.14 25.86
N ASP A 59 -3.74 2.83 26.92
CA ASP A 59 -2.89 3.39 28.00
C ASP A 59 -2.33 2.32 28.97
N ASP A 60 -2.30 1.05 28.55
CA ASP A 60 -1.82 -0.04 29.38
C ASP A 60 -0.27 -0.01 29.47
N GLU A 61 0.24 0.55 30.57
CA GLU A 61 1.61 0.40 31.09
C GLU A 61 1.94 -1.06 31.51
N ALA A 62 1.38 -2.05 30.82
CA ALA A 62 1.80 -3.44 30.95
C ALA A 62 3.04 -3.66 30.07
N PRO A 63 4.04 -4.46 30.51
CA PRO A 63 5.21 -4.76 29.69
C PRO A 63 4.74 -5.24 28.32
N ARG A 64 5.29 -4.67 27.24
CA ARG A 64 5.13 -5.15 25.86
C ARG A 64 5.77 -6.53 25.73
N ALA A 65 5.20 -7.52 26.42
CA ALA A 65 5.66 -8.88 26.44
C ALA A 65 5.32 -9.49 25.08
N SER A 66 6.37 -9.94 24.39
CA SER A 66 6.41 -10.93 23.31
C SER A 66 5.08 -11.22 22.62
N ALA A 67 4.98 -10.80 21.35
CA ALA A 67 3.95 -11.16 20.38
C ALA A 67 2.99 -12.26 20.84
N LYS A 68 1.87 -11.86 21.44
CA LYS A 68 0.67 -12.69 21.45
C LYS A 68 0.27 -12.87 19.99
N GLU A 69 -0.04 -14.09 19.56
CA GLU A 69 -0.43 -14.36 18.17
C GLU A 69 -1.44 -13.29 17.70
N PRO A 70 -1.21 -12.66 16.54
CA PRO A 70 -2.08 -11.60 16.07
C PRO A 70 -3.49 -12.18 15.90
N PRO A 71 -4.55 -11.48 16.37
CA PRO A 71 -5.92 -11.90 16.09
C PRO A 71 -6.08 -12.06 14.57
N PRO A 72 -6.91 -13.03 14.09
CA PRO A 72 -7.03 -13.33 12.67
C PRO A 72 -7.27 -12.02 11.91
N ALA A 73 -6.34 -11.69 11.02
CA ALA A 73 -6.21 -10.36 10.41
C ALA A 73 -7.57 -9.86 9.93
N GLY A 74 -8.15 -8.95 10.71
CA GLY A 74 -9.41 -8.32 10.39
C GLY A 74 -9.22 -7.36 9.23
N GLY A 75 -9.25 -7.89 8.01
CA GLY A 75 -9.38 -7.20 6.73
C GLY A 75 -8.41 -6.05 6.50
N LEU A 76 -7.51 -6.18 5.51
CA LEU A 76 -6.94 -5.00 4.86
C LEU A 76 -8.10 -4.13 4.35
N ARG A 77 -8.44 -3.06 5.07
CA ARG A 77 -9.62 -2.24 4.71
C ARG A 77 -9.29 -1.07 3.81
N HIS A 78 -8.04 -0.64 3.73
CA HIS A 78 -7.66 0.45 2.83
C HIS A 78 -6.23 0.23 2.32
N SER A 79 -6.14 -0.26 1.08
CA SER A 79 -4.95 -0.03 0.27
C SER A 79 -5.34 0.65 -1.04
N HIS A 80 -4.78 1.83 -1.27
CA HIS A 80 -4.92 2.51 -2.54
C HIS A 80 -3.69 2.15 -3.36
N ILE A 81 -3.91 1.65 -4.58
CA ILE A 81 -2.82 1.49 -5.54
C ILE A 81 -2.79 2.75 -6.41
N VAL A 82 -1.65 3.45 -6.41
CA VAL A 82 -1.42 4.58 -7.30
C VAL A 82 -0.55 4.09 -8.45
N VAL A 83 -1.04 4.28 -9.67
CA VAL A 83 -0.35 3.91 -10.90
C VAL A 83 0.24 5.20 -11.48
N CYS A 84 1.57 5.33 -11.42
CA CYS A 84 2.32 6.45 -11.99
C CYS A 84 2.78 6.07 -13.40
N GLY A 85 2.21 6.68 -14.44
CA GLY A 85 2.62 6.47 -15.82
C GLY A 85 3.60 7.53 -16.28
N GLY A 86 4.88 7.19 -16.42
CA GLY A 86 5.88 8.11 -16.95
C GLY A 86 7.27 7.49 -16.90
N ARG A 87 8.07 7.67 -17.96
CA ARG A 87 9.46 7.20 -18.10
C ARG A 87 10.44 7.77 -17.05
N GLY A 88 9.95 8.40 -15.99
CA GLY A 88 10.73 8.94 -14.88
C GLY A 88 10.71 7.97 -13.71
N THR A 89 11.89 7.60 -13.22
CA THR A 89 12.04 6.88 -11.96
C THR A 89 11.32 7.64 -10.85
N LEU A 90 10.44 6.97 -10.10
CA LEU A 90 9.77 7.53 -8.91
C LEU A 90 10.75 7.98 -7.82
N ILE A 91 12.02 7.58 -7.94
CA ILE A 91 13.11 7.96 -7.07
C ILE A 91 14.07 8.83 -7.90
N PRO A 92 14.30 10.10 -7.54
CA PRO A 92 15.37 10.88 -8.14
C PRO A 92 16.71 10.18 -7.82
N SER A 93 17.57 10.01 -8.83
CA SER A 93 18.96 9.60 -8.61
C SER A 93 19.60 10.59 -7.65
N PRO A 94 20.32 10.16 -6.60
CA PRO A 94 21.15 11.08 -5.83
C PRO A 94 22.16 11.71 -6.81
N ALA A 95 22.24 13.03 -6.79
CA ALA A 95 23.31 13.80 -7.41
C ALA A 95 24.53 13.80 -6.49
#